data_AF-A0A957ZGC7-F1
#
_entry.id   AF-A0A957ZGC7-F1
#
_cell.length_a   1.000
_cell.length_b   1.000
_cell.length_c   1.000
_cell.angle_alpha   90.00
_cell.angle_beta   90.00
_cell.angle_gamma   90.00
#
_symmetry.space_group_name_H-M   'P 1'
#
loop_
_entity.id
_entity.type
_entity.pdbx_description
1 polymer ?
#
loop_
_entity_poly.entity_id
_entity_poly.type
_entity_poly.pdbx_seq_one_letter_code
_entity_poly.pdbx_strand_id
1 'polypeptide(L)'
;VGAKDTRIMIRHILPNSLGVIIVAMAFLIPGAIITEAILGYLGLGLRPSTDPTDIFITSWGSMLLEGQTAINNQPWILLAPAIAVALVVLSFNFLGDGLRDALDPRLRE
;
A
#
# COMPACT_ATOMS: atom_id res chain seq x y z
N VAL A 1 -44.09 0.00 -1.97
CA VAL A 1 -42.80 0.11 -2.71
C VAL A 1 -41.93 1.06 -1.91
N GLY A 2 -40.83 0.56 -1.33
CA GLY A 2 -40.06 1.35 -0.36
C GLY A 2 -38.88 0.54 0.15
N ALA A 3 -37.83 0.42 -0.67
CA ALA A 3 -36.53 0.01 -0.17
C ALA A 3 -35.80 1.28 0.27
N LYS A 4 -35.30 1.33 1.51
CA LYS A 4 -34.41 2.40 1.97
C LYS A 4 -33.18 2.46 1.05
N ASP A 5 -32.69 3.66 0.75
CA ASP A 5 -31.49 3.88 -0.08
C ASP A 5 -30.30 3.06 0.39
N THR A 6 -30.13 2.87 1.71
CA THR A 6 -29.08 2.03 2.29
C THR A 6 -29.17 0.56 1.85
N ARG A 7 -30.38 0.01 1.67
CA ARG A 7 -30.59 -1.37 1.20
C ARG A 7 -30.23 -1.51 -0.27
N ILE A 8 -30.54 -0.51 -1.10
CA ILE A 8 -30.19 -0.50 -2.53
C ILE A 8 -28.68 -0.36 -2.69
N MET A 9 -28.08 0.58 -1.94
CA MET A 9 -26.64 0.84 -1.96
C MET A 9 -25.84 -0.40 -1.58
N ILE A 10 -26.14 -1.06 -0.46
CA ILE A 10 -25.36 -2.22 0.02
C ILE A 10 -25.66 -3.50 -0.78
N ARG A 11 -26.90 -3.70 -1.26
CA ARG A 11 -27.29 -4.97 -1.90
C ARG A 11 -27.13 -4.99 -3.42
N HIS A 12 -27.12 -3.84 -4.08
CA HIS A 12 -27.03 -3.77 -5.55
C HIS A 12 -25.81 -2.99 -6.03
N ILE A 13 -25.52 -1.82 -5.45
CA ILE A 13 -24.40 -0.99 -5.93
C ILE A 13 -23.07 -1.51 -5.40
N LEU A 14 -22.97 -1.74 -4.09
CA LEU A 14 -21.72 -2.15 -3.43
C LEU A 14 -21.16 -3.46 -4.02
N PRO A 15 -21.91 -4.59 -4.07
CA PRO A 15 -21.40 -5.84 -4.64
C PRO A 15 -21.06 -5.76 -6.13
N ASN A 16 -21.74 -4.90 -6.90
CA ASN A 16 -21.44 -4.73 -8.33
C ASN A 16 -20.15 -3.91 -8.55
N SER A 17 -19.89 -2.92 -7.69
CA SER A 17 -18.69 -2.07 -7.77
C SER A 17 -17.48 -2.62 -7.01
N LEU A 18 -17.67 -3.61 -6.12
CA LEU A 18 -16.59 -4.19 -5.32
C LEU A 18 -15.42 -4.68 -6.19
N GLY A 19 -15.69 -5.33 -7.33
CA GLY A 19 -14.63 -5.79 -8.24
C GLY A 19 -13.74 -4.63 -8.71
N VAL A 20 -14.35 -3.55 -9.20
CA VAL A 20 -13.63 -2.34 -9.65
C VAL A 20 -12.90 -1.65 -8.49
N ILE A 21 -13.52 -1.58 -7.31
CA ILE A 21 -12.90 -0.99 -6.11
C ILE A 21 -11.66 -1.78 -5.69
N ILE A 22 -11.72 -3.12 -5.67
CA ILE A 22 -10.58 -3.93 -5.24
C ILE A 22 -9.42 -3.78 -6.23
N VAL A 23 -9.70 -3.75 -7.54
CA VAL A 23 -8.67 -3.48 -8.58
C VAL A 23 -8.07 -2.09 -8.39
N ALA A 24 -8.90 -1.05 -8.19
CA ALA A 24 -8.41 0.30 -7.95
C ALA A 24 -7.53 0.39 -6.68
N MET A 25 -7.94 -0.28 -5.60
CA MET A 25 -7.19 -0.34 -4.36
C MET A 25 -5.83 -1.02 -4.53
N ALA A 26 -5.72 -2.04 -5.39
CA ALA A 26 -4.47 -2.73 -5.66
C ALA A 26 -3.38 -1.80 -6.25
N PHE A 27 -3.77 -0.75 -6.98
CA PHE A 27 -2.85 0.27 -7.49
C PHE A 27 -2.65 1.46 -6.54
N LEU A 28 -3.67 1.79 -5.72
CA LEU A 28 -3.58 2.89 -4.75
C LEU A 28 -2.66 2.56 -3.57
N ILE A 29 -2.67 1.31 -3.08
CA ILE A 29 -1.88 0.89 -1.92
C ILE A 29 -0.36 1.08 -2.16
N PRO A 30 0.24 0.62 -3.27
CA PRO A 30 1.64 0.88 -3.58
C PRO A 30 2.00 2.37 -3.59
N GLY A 31 1.16 3.20 -4.21
CA GLY A 31 1.37 4.64 -4.27
C GLY A 31 1.36 5.29 -2.88
N ALA A 32 0.44 4.85 -2.02
CA ALA A 32 0.38 5.33 -0.64
C ALA A 32 1.61 4.94 0.18
N ILE A 33 2.11 3.69 0.02
CA ILE A 33 3.32 3.21 0.69
C ILE A 33 4.54 4.06 0.29
N ILE A 34 4.73 4.31 -1.00
CA ILE A 34 5.85 5.13 -1.49
C ILE A 34 5.74 6.57 -0.94
N THR A 35 4.53 7.12 -0.94
CA THR A 35 4.29 8.47 -0.42
C THR A 35 4.60 8.57 1.07
N GLU A 36 4.19 7.60 1.87
CA GLU A 36 4.54 7.53 3.29
C GLU A 36 6.04 7.38 3.49
N ALA A 37 6.70 6.50 2.72
CA ALA A 37 8.14 6.31 2.81
C ALA A 37 8.92 7.60 2.47
N ILE A 38 8.47 8.37 1.48
CA ILE A 38 9.04 9.69 1.16
C ILE A 38 8.84 10.67 2.32
N LEU A 39 7.64 10.72 2.90
CA LEU A 39 7.38 11.56 4.07
C LEU A 39 8.25 11.16 5.27
N GLY A 40 8.37 9.87 5.54
CA GLY A 40 9.25 9.32 6.58
C GLY A 40 10.72 9.66 6.34
N TYR A 41 11.17 9.58 5.09
CA TYR A 41 12.51 9.97 4.69
C TYR A 41 12.77 11.47 4.86
N LEU A 42 11.76 12.32 4.60
CA LEU A 42 11.83 13.76 4.85
C LEU A 42 11.71 14.13 6.34
N GLY A 43 11.51 13.15 7.24
CA GLY A 43 11.29 13.38 8.66
C GLY A 43 9.88 13.89 9.02
N LEU A 44 8.96 13.86 8.05
CA LEU A 44 7.55 14.26 8.18
C LEU A 44 6.58 13.08 8.31
N GLY A 45 7.09 11.85 8.20
CA GLY A 45 6.31 10.61 8.31
C GLY A 45 6.13 10.14 9.74
N LEU A 46 5.76 8.86 9.89
CA LEU A 46 5.59 8.25 11.20
C LEU A 46 6.93 8.31 11.96
N ARG A 47 6.91 8.92 13.14
CA ARG A 47 8.09 8.99 13.99
C ARG A 47 8.31 7.62 14.62
N PRO A 48 9.55 7.09 14.64
CA PRO A 48 9.85 5.87 15.36
C PRO A 48 9.43 6.04 16.82
N SER A 49 8.44 5.26 17.26
CA SER A 49 8.05 5.24 18.66
C SER A 49 8.92 4.23 19.38
N THR A 50 9.57 4.66 20.47
CA THR A 50 10.28 3.77 21.39
C THR A 50 9.35 2.99 22.30
N ASP A 51 8.03 3.24 22.26
CA ASP A 51 7.07 2.48 23.04
C ASP A 51 6.76 1.13 22.36
N PRO A 52 7.10 -0.02 22.97
CA PRO A 52 6.83 -1.34 22.40
C PRO A 52 5.34 -1.66 22.24
N THR A 53 4.44 -0.86 22.85
CA THR A 53 2.99 -1.05 22.76
C THR A 53 2.35 -0.40 21.54
N ASP A 54 3.10 0.41 20.79
CA ASP A 54 2.60 1.03 19.57
C ASP A 54 2.59 0.05 18.40
N ILE A 55 1.50 0.07 17.62
CA ILE A 55 1.30 -0.77 16.42
C ILE A 55 2.37 -0.49 15.35
N PHE A 56 2.99 0.70 15.40
CA PHE A 56 3.96 1.18 14.42
C PHE A 56 5.27 1.56 15.09
N ILE A 57 6.12 0.57 15.34
CA ILE A 57 7.44 0.72 15.97
C ILE A 57 8.46 1.49 15.11
N THR A 58 8.34 1.47 13.78
CA THR A 58 9.23 2.21 12.88
C THR A 58 8.62 2.37 11.49
N SER A 59 9.07 3.38 10.73
CA SER A 59 8.72 3.60 9.32
C SER A 59 9.87 3.21 8.41
N TRP A 60 9.57 2.58 7.26
CA TRP A 60 10.59 2.30 6.25
C TRP A 60 11.23 3.58 5.71
N GLY A 61 10.49 4.70 5.69
CA GLY A 61 11.02 6.01 5.33
C GLY A 61 12.07 6.53 6.32
N SER A 62 11.83 6.39 7.63
CA SER A 62 12.82 6.79 8.64
C SER A 62 14.06 5.89 8.61
N MET A 63 13.90 4.59 8.33
CA MET A 63 15.04 3.68 8.15
C MET A 63 15.90 4.05 6.94
N LEU A 64 15.30 4.52 5.84
CA LEU A 64 16.02 5.04 4.68
C LEU A 64 16.83 6.30 5.02
N LEU A 65 16.26 7.19 5.83
CA LEU A 65 16.92 8.41 6.30
C LEU A 65 18.16 8.09 7.16
N GLU A 66 18.02 7.17 8.12
CA GLU A 66 19.14 6.72 8.96
C GLU A 66 20.22 6.02 8.11
N GLY A 67 19.82 5.15 7.18
CA GLY A 67 20.71 4.43 6.28
C GLY A 67 21.53 5.33 5.35
N GLN A 68 21.03 6.52 5.00
CA GLN A 68 21.77 7.49 4.19
C GLN A 68 23.06 7.95 4.90
N THR A 69 23.00 8.19 6.21
CA THR A 69 24.17 8.62 6.99
C THR A 69 25.18 7.49 7.18
N ALA A 70 24.69 6.25 7.21
CA ALA A 70 25.50 5.05 7.41
C ALA A 70 26.04 4.45 6.11
N ILE A 71 25.72 4.99 4.92
CA ILE A 71 25.97 4.33 3.62
C ILE A 71 27.45 3.97 3.37
N ASN A 72 28.38 4.80 3.86
CA ASN A 72 29.81 4.59 3.70
C ASN A 72 30.36 3.45 4.57
N ASN A 73 29.72 3.18 5.73
CA ASN A 73 30.18 2.18 6.68
C ASN A 73 29.31 0.91 6.68
N GLN A 74 28.01 1.05 6.43
CA GLN A 74 26.98 0.02 6.61
C GLN A 74 25.88 0.16 5.55
N PRO A 75 26.17 -0.11 4.27
CA PRO A 75 25.22 0.06 3.17
C PRO A 75 23.98 -0.86 3.27
N TRP A 76 24.06 -1.96 4.02
CA TRP A 76 22.94 -2.89 4.22
C TRP A 76 21.76 -2.26 4.97
N ILE A 77 22.01 -1.26 5.83
CA ILE A 77 20.94 -0.56 6.58
C ILE A 77 20.02 0.18 5.61
N LEU A 78 20.57 0.70 4.51
CA LEU A 78 19.79 1.35 3.46
C LEU A 78 19.15 0.34 2.50
N LEU A 79 19.90 -0.70 2.10
CA LEU A 79 19.45 -1.67 1.10
C LEU A 79 18.28 -2.52 1.60
N ALA A 80 18.27 -2.90 2.89
CA ALA A 80 17.22 -3.75 3.44
C ALA A 80 15.80 -3.13 3.32
N PRO A 81 15.53 -1.91 3.84
CA PRO A 81 14.21 -1.29 3.68
C PRO A 81 13.92 -0.95 2.20
N ALA A 82 14.91 -0.58 1.40
CA ALA A 82 14.71 -0.29 -0.02
C ALA A 82 14.22 -1.53 -0.81
N ILE A 83 14.84 -2.69 -0.59
CA ILE A 83 14.44 -3.95 -1.23
C ILE A 83 13.06 -4.40 -0.71
N ALA A 84 12.80 -4.24 0.59
CA ALA A 84 11.49 -4.59 1.17
C ALA A 84 10.35 -3.77 0.55
N VAL A 85 10.52 -2.45 0.45
CA VAL A 85 9.55 -1.55 -0.21
C VAL A 85 9.35 -1.98 -1.66
N ALA A 86 10.44 -2.19 -2.41
CA ALA A 86 10.38 -2.57 -3.80
C ALA A 86 9.61 -3.89 -4.00
N LEU A 87 9.88 -4.90 -3.18
CA LEU A 87 9.23 -6.20 -3.26
C LEU A 87 7.73 -6.11 -2.96
N VAL A 88 7.34 -5.34 -1.93
CA VAL A 88 5.93 -5.13 -1.60
C VAL A 88 5.21 -4.39 -2.72
N VAL A 89 5.79 -3.30 -3.22
CA VAL A 89 5.21 -2.52 -4.34
C VAL A 89 5.04 -3.39 -5.58
N LEU A 90 6.06 -4.19 -5.93
CA LEU A 90 5.99 -5.13 -7.05
C LEU A 90 4.91 -6.19 -6.84
N SER A 91 4.81 -6.75 -5.63
CA SER A 91 3.81 -7.78 -5.32
C SER A 91 2.39 -7.25 -5.44
N PHE A 92 2.12 -6.04 -4.95
CA PHE A 92 0.82 -5.41 -5.08
C PHE A 92 0.50 -4.99 -6.52
N ASN A 93 1.49 -4.52 -7.30
CA ASN A 93 1.28 -4.25 -8.72
C ASN A 93 0.92 -5.53 -9.49
N PHE A 94 1.67 -6.62 -9.28
CA PHE A 94 1.35 -7.91 -9.91
C PHE A 94 0.02 -8.48 -9.44
N LEU A 95 -0.31 -8.33 -8.16
CA LEU A 95 -1.62 -8.70 -7.65
C LEU A 95 -2.72 -7.87 -8.31
N GLY A 96 -2.52 -6.57 -8.49
CA GLY A 96 -3.46 -5.68 -9.16
C GLY A 96 -3.68 -6.05 -10.62
N ASP A 97 -2.61 -6.39 -11.35
CA ASP A 97 -2.70 -6.86 -12.72
C ASP A 97 -3.41 -8.21 -12.81
N GLY A 98 -3.08 -9.17 -11.94
CA GLY A 98 -3.75 -10.48 -11.91
C GLY A 98 -5.22 -10.38 -11.50
N LEU A 99 -5.55 -9.48 -10.58
CA LEU A 99 -6.93 -9.24 -10.16
C LEU A 99 -7.73 -8.52 -11.26
N ARG A 100 -7.10 -7.57 -11.95
CA ARG A 100 -7.67 -6.90 -13.12
C ARG A 100 -7.98 -7.92 -14.21
N ASP A 101 -7.03 -8.81 -14.54
CA ASP A 101 -7.22 -9.83 -15.58
C ASP A 101 -8.33 -10.83 -15.21
N ALA A 102 -8.40 -11.23 -13.93
CA ALA A 102 -9.46 -12.11 -13.44
C ALA A 102 -10.86 -11.44 -13.41
N LEU A 103 -10.92 -10.11 -13.30
CA LEU A 103 -12.15 -9.33 -13.25
C LEU A 103 -12.52 -8.68 -14.58
N ASP A 104 -11.65 -8.68 -15.59
CA ASP A 104 -11.91 -8.13 -16.92
C ASP A 104 -12.88 -9.06 -17.66
N PRO A 105 -14.16 -8.66 -17.89
CA PRO A 105 -15.20 -9.53 -18.40
C PRO A 105 -15.11 -9.76 -19.92
N ARG A 106 -14.08 -9.21 -20.59
CA ARG A 106 -13.91 -9.26 -22.05
C ARG A 106 -13.47 -10.62 -22.61
N LEU A 107 -13.21 -11.62 -21.76
CA LEU A 107 -12.90 -13.00 -22.18
C LEU A 107 -14.15 -13.89 -22.41
N ARG A 108 -15.36 -13.33 -22.33
CA ARG A 108 -16.64 -14.07 -22.45
C ARG A 108 -17.38 -13.86 -23.78
N GLU A 109 -16.73 -13.31 -24.81
CA GLU A 109 -17.26 -13.31 -26.18
C GLU A 109 -16.80 -14.55 -26.95
#